data_AF-A0A1C5XZY6-F1
#
_entry.id   AF-A0A1C5XZY6-F1
#
_cell.length_a   1.000
_cell.length_b   1.000
_cell.length_c   1.000
_cell.angle_alpha   90.00
_cell.angle_beta   90.00
_cell.angle_gamma   90.00
#
_symmetry.space_group_name_H-M   'P 1'
#
loop_
_entity.id
_entity.type
_entity.pdbx_description
1 polymer ?
#
loop_
_entity_poly.entity_id
_entity_poly.type
_entity_poly.pdbx_seq_one_letter_code
_entity_poly.pdbx_strand_id
1 'polypeptide(L)'
;MSLIDTIISKALEFEGVSESPPGSNNVIFNTDYYGEEVEGEAYPWCVTFLWDVFRMCNASSVFCDGQKTASTEFVYSHYNDGRLFSQGQAGDIVLIKTSSAASNRNVNHAGLVIKRNNDGSYDTVEGNTGGNIADGGAVMRRTRSMNGSGYKIVAFARPTYGAIEPMEEIAISAKLTVQGTNVNVRTSPNTNASIVKKLNTGAEIQASSRVLINGDPWFHFSDGWISGNYVQGWVKDYNDNNRWWYVEKGYIYPKSEWKTIAGKDYCFGPDGYLFVECYIKSEVNSNYYWVDDDGVYMSQYDTTTPDRKYRVVENYKTENAYQGYSGYVFSH
;
A
#
# COMPACT_ATOMS: atom_id res chain seq x y z
N MET A 1 -4.47 16.61 11.62
CA MET A 1 -5.05 15.49 12.39
C MET A 1 -3.91 14.54 12.70
N SER A 2 -3.73 14.08 13.94
CA SER A 2 -2.65 13.13 14.25
C SER A 2 -2.94 11.78 13.59
N LEU A 3 -1.93 10.91 13.42
CA LEU A 3 -2.17 9.56 12.91
C LEU A 3 -3.17 8.79 13.79
N ILE A 4 -3.06 8.95 15.12
CA ILE A 4 -3.98 8.35 16.09
C ILE A 4 -5.41 8.81 15.81
N ASP A 5 -5.64 10.12 15.66
CA ASP A 5 -6.97 10.67 15.36
C ASP A 5 -7.51 10.15 14.03
N THR A 6 -6.66 10.02 13.00
CA THR A 6 -7.03 9.47 11.69
C THR A 6 -7.50 8.02 11.80
N ILE A 7 -6.74 7.17 12.51
CA ILE A 7 -7.07 5.76 12.73
C ILE A 7 -8.35 5.61 13.54
N ILE A 8 -8.49 6.36 14.63
CA ILE A 8 -9.71 6.37 15.46
C ILE A 8 -10.91 6.81 14.62
N SER A 9 -10.79 7.91 13.87
CA SER A 9 -11.87 8.42 13.02
C SER A 9 -12.27 7.38 11.97
N LYS A 10 -11.30 6.70 11.35
CA LYS A 10 -11.56 5.62 10.39
C LYS A 10 -12.29 4.45 11.04
N ALA A 11 -11.88 4.00 12.21
CA ALA A 11 -12.56 2.94 12.94
C ALA A 11 -14.03 3.29 13.24
N LEU A 12 -14.28 4.56 13.60
CA LEU A 12 -15.62 5.06 13.93
C LEU A 12 -16.56 5.19 12.72
N GLU A 13 -16.04 5.33 11.50
CA GLU A 13 -16.87 5.30 10.27
C GLU A 13 -17.59 3.96 10.08
N PHE A 14 -17.06 2.88 10.65
CA PHE A 14 -17.61 1.54 10.53
C PHE A 14 -18.58 1.17 11.65
N GLU A 15 -18.87 2.06 12.59
CA GLU A 15 -19.82 1.80 13.67
C GLU A 15 -21.18 1.32 13.13
N GLY A 16 -21.63 0.17 13.63
CA GLY A 16 -22.85 -0.49 13.18
C GLY A 16 -22.69 -1.46 12.01
N VAL A 17 -21.53 -1.51 11.34
CA VAL A 17 -21.24 -2.56 10.36
C VAL A 17 -21.25 -3.91 11.06
N SER A 18 -22.07 -4.83 10.52
CA SER A 18 -22.31 -6.14 11.09
C SER A 18 -22.08 -7.26 10.10
N GLU A 19 -21.97 -8.47 10.64
CA GLU A 19 -21.92 -9.71 9.86
C GLU A 19 -23.19 -9.91 9.04
N SER A 20 -23.06 -10.54 7.87
CA SER A 20 -24.19 -10.91 7.02
C SER A 20 -24.02 -12.34 6.47
N PRO A 21 -24.84 -13.31 6.90
CA PRO A 21 -25.91 -13.22 7.89
C PRO A 21 -25.38 -13.03 9.34
N PRO A 22 -26.22 -12.61 10.30
CA PRO A 22 -25.79 -12.47 11.70
C PRO A 22 -25.19 -13.76 12.26
N GLY A 23 -24.02 -13.68 12.90
CA GLY A 23 -23.30 -14.82 13.47
C GLY A 23 -22.44 -15.60 12.47
N SER A 24 -22.35 -15.15 11.22
CA SER A 24 -21.57 -15.84 10.18
C SER A 24 -20.08 -15.51 10.19
N ASN A 25 -19.65 -14.41 10.82
CA ASN A 25 -18.33 -13.80 10.60
C ASN A 25 -18.03 -13.40 9.13
N ASN A 26 -19.03 -13.37 8.24
CA ASN A 26 -18.89 -12.83 6.89
C ASN A 26 -19.04 -11.31 6.94
N VAL A 27 -17.92 -10.61 6.73
CA VAL A 27 -17.80 -9.15 6.92
C VAL A 27 -16.62 -8.66 6.07
N ILE A 28 -16.72 -7.41 5.59
CA ILE A 28 -15.71 -6.78 4.72
C ILE A 28 -14.27 -6.88 5.26
N PHE A 29 -14.06 -6.74 6.57
CA PHE A 29 -12.71 -6.81 7.17
C PHE A 29 -12.08 -8.20 7.03
N ASN A 30 -12.89 -9.26 7.08
CA ASN A 30 -12.42 -10.61 6.81
C ASN A 30 -12.15 -10.81 5.32
N THR A 31 -13.04 -10.32 4.45
CA THR A 31 -12.82 -10.38 3.00
C THR A 31 -11.51 -9.69 2.60
N ASP A 32 -11.26 -8.49 3.11
CA ASP A 32 -10.04 -7.72 2.85
C ASP A 32 -8.78 -8.41 3.44
N TYR A 33 -8.93 -9.09 4.59
CA TYR A 33 -7.84 -9.83 5.22
C TYR A 33 -7.51 -11.14 4.49
N TYR A 34 -8.50 -11.96 4.14
CA TYR A 34 -8.29 -13.28 3.54
C TYR A 34 -8.18 -13.24 2.01
N GLY A 35 -8.62 -12.16 1.37
CA GLY A 35 -8.62 -12.00 -0.08
C GLY A 35 -9.84 -12.63 -0.76
N GLU A 36 -10.74 -13.24 0.01
CA GLU A 36 -12.00 -13.83 -0.42
C GLU A 36 -13.02 -13.78 0.71
N GLU A 37 -14.30 -13.90 0.37
CA GLU A 37 -15.35 -14.01 1.39
C GLU A 37 -15.17 -15.30 2.20
N VAL A 38 -15.22 -15.16 3.53
CA VAL A 38 -15.12 -16.28 4.48
C VAL A 38 -16.26 -16.22 5.50
N GLU A 39 -16.63 -17.38 6.03
CA GLU A 39 -17.66 -17.51 7.06
C GLU A 39 -17.38 -18.69 8.00
N GLY A 40 -17.94 -18.64 9.20
CA GLY A 40 -17.84 -19.68 10.22
C GLY A 40 -17.05 -19.26 11.47
N GLU A 41 -17.14 -20.07 12.51
CA GLU A 41 -16.58 -19.79 13.84
C GLU A 41 -15.05 -19.63 13.87
N ALA A 42 -14.36 -20.13 12.84
CA ALA A 42 -12.91 -20.03 12.70
C ALA A 42 -12.43 -18.61 12.34
N TYR A 43 -13.33 -17.69 12.03
CA TYR A 43 -13.01 -16.35 11.49
C TYR A 43 -13.44 -15.18 12.40
N PRO A 44 -13.17 -15.21 13.74
CA PRO A 44 -13.47 -14.06 14.58
C PRO A 44 -12.69 -12.83 14.08
N TRP A 45 -13.39 -11.70 13.97
CA TRP A 45 -12.91 -10.59 13.15
C TRP A 45 -12.53 -9.33 13.94
N CYS A 46 -12.41 -9.42 15.28
CA CYS A 46 -12.01 -8.26 16.08
C CYS A 46 -10.60 -7.74 15.71
N VAL A 47 -9.67 -8.64 15.38
CA VAL A 47 -8.30 -8.27 14.98
C VAL A 47 -8.21 -7.96 13.49
N THR A 48 -8.95 -8.67 12.62
CA THR A 48 -8.99 -8.33 11.19
C THR A 48 -9.58 -6.94 10.98
N PHE A 49 -10.59 -6.53 11.76
CA PHE A 49 -11.06 -5.14 11.83
C PHE A 49 -9.94 -4.15 12.17
N LEU A 50 -9.15 -4.41 13.23
CA LEU A 50 -8.05 -3.52 13.61
C LEU A 50 -6.99 -3.45 12.51
N TRP A 51 -6.54 -4.60 11.98
CA TRP A 51 -5.59 -4.64 10.87
C TRP A 51 -6.10 -3.82 9.68
N ASP A 52 -7.37 -3.98 9.35
CA ASP A 52 -7.95 -3.38 8.17
C ASP A 52 -8.11 -1.86 8.30
N VAL A 53 -8.54 -1.36 9.47
CA VAL A 53 -8.57 0.07 9.77
C VAL A 53 -7.18 0.69 9.61
N PHE A 54 -6.13 0.05 10.14
CA PHE A 54 -4.76 0.55 10.01
C PHE A 54 -4.30 0.51 8.54
N ARG A 55 -4.61 -0.55 7.79
CA ARG A 55 -4.35 -0.65 6.35
C ARG A 55 -5.00 0.49 5.57
N MET A 56 -6.30 0.76 5.82
CA MET A 56 -7.05 1.84 5.16
C MET A 56 -6.48 3.23 5.47
N CYS A 57 -5.79 3.39 6.60
CA CYS A 57 -5.11 4.62 6.99
C CYS A 57 -3.67 4.74 6.48
N ASN A 58 -3.20 3.79 5.66
CA ASN A 58 -1.78 3.65 5.29
C ASN A 58 -0.85 3.54 6.52
N ALA A 59 -1.34 2.85 7.55
CA ALA A 59 -0.68 2.68 8.84
C ALA A 59 -0.37 1.19 9.14
N SER A 60 -0.29 0.35 8.10
CA SER A 60 0.00 -1.09 8.26
C SER A 60 1.30 -1.32 9.04
N SER A 61 2.33 -0.50 8.82
CA SER A 61 3.61 -0.56 9.55
C SER A 61 3.49 -0.25 11.04
N VAL A 62 2.40 0.39 11.47
CA VAL A 62 2.15 0.70 12.89
C VAL A 62 1.43 -0.47 13.58
N PHE A 63 0.53 -1.16 12.87
CA PHE A 63 -0.14 -2.35 13.40
C PHE A 63 0.82 -3.54 13.45
N CYS A 64 1.17 -3.99 14.65
CA CYS A 64 2.09 -5.09 14.89
C CYS A 64 3.39 -4.97 14.06
N ASP A 65 3.94 -3.76 13.94
CA ASP A 65 5.15 -3.46 13.17
C ASP A 65 5.09 -4.00 11.70
N GLY A 66 3.93 -3.92 11.06
CA GLY A 66 3.71 -4.38 9.69
C GLY A 66 3.23 -5.83 9.56
N GLN A 67 3.13 -6.58 10.65
CA GLN A 67 2.72 -7.99 10.60
C GLN A 67 1.22 -8.13 10.32
N LYS A 68 0.88 -8.95 9.32
CA LYS A 68 -0.50 -9.33 9.02
C LYS A 68 -0.94 -10.47 9.94
N THR A 69 -1.92 -10.20 10.81
CA THR A 69 -2.44 -11.19 11.77
C THR A 69 -3.93 -11.00 12.03
N ALA A 70 -4.62 -12.11 12.35
CA ALA A 70 -5.99 -12.14 12.84
C ALA A 70 -6.09 -12.63 14.30
N SER A 71 -4.94 -12.83 14.97
CA SER A 71 -4.88 -13.49 16.29
C SER A 71 -4.66 -12.50 17.43
N THR A 72 -5.56 -12.50 18.41
CA THR A 72 -5.40 -11.71 19.65
C THR A 72 -4.18 -12.15 20.46
N GLU A 73 -3.86 -13.44 20.47
CA GLU A 73 -2.66 -13.97 21.14
C GLU A 73 -1.38 -13.49 20.46
N PHE A 74 -1.38 -13.40 19.12
CA PHE A 74 -0.26 -12.83 18.38
C PHE A 74 -0.05 -11.37 18.78
N VAL A 75 -1.10 -10.55 18.74
CA VAL A 75 -1.03 -9.14 19.17
C VAL A 75 -0.48 -9.03 20.60
N TYR A 76 -0.99 -9.84 21.53
CA TYR A 76 -0.47 -9.88 22.90
C TYR A 76 1.01 -10.22 22.94
N SER A 77 1.43 -11.32 22.29
CA SER A 77 2.83 -11.75 22.28
C SER A 77 3.78 -10.74 21.62
N HIS A 78 3.32 -10.09 20.55
CA HIS A 78 4.10 -9.13 19.76
C HIS A 78 4.47 -7.90 20.58
N TYR A 79 3.50 -7.35 21.32
CA TYR A 79 3.71 -6.19 22.18
C TYR A 79 4.25 -6.55 23.57
N ASN A 80 4.40 -7.83 23.90
CA ASN A 80 5.00 -8.30 25.16
C ASN A 80 6.54 -8.20 25.15
N ASP A 81 7.05 -7.12 24.57
CA ASP A 81 8.45 -6.72 24.47
C ASP A 81 8.73 -5.43 25.26
N GLY A 82 7.81 -5.08 26.19
CA GLY A 82 7.83 -3.82 26.94
C GLY A 82 6.78 -2.80 26.48
N ARG A 83 5.96 -3.14 25.48
CA ARG A 83 4.89 -2.27 24.94
C ARG A 83 3.47 -2.64 25.41
N LEU A 84 3.34 -3.50 26.42
CA LEU A 84 2.11 -3.74 27.15
C LEU A 84 2.03 -2.86 28.40
N PHE A 85 0.98 -2.05 28.50
CA PHE A 85 0.76 -1.11 29.60
C PHE A 85 -0.46 -1.49 30.45
N SER A 86 -0.41 -1.15 31.74
CA SER A 86 -1.54 -1.33 32.67
C SER A 86 -2.56 -0.19 32.61
N GLN A 87 -2.18 0.95 32.03
CA GLN A 87 -3.04 2.11 31.80
C GLN A 87 -3.03 2.46 30.31
N GLY A 88 -4.23 2.50 29.72
CA GLY A 88 -4.41 2.79 28.31
C GLY A 88 -4.45 4.28 28.00
N GLN A 89 -4.22 4.60 26.74
CA GLN A 89 -4.43 5.93 26.16
C GLN A 89 -5.05 5.81 24.76
N ALA A 90 -5.46 6.95 24.19
CA ALA A 90 -5.99 6.99 22.82
C ALA A 90 -4.99 6.36 21.84
N GLY A 91 -5.50 5.51 20.94
CA GLY A 91 -4.71 4.74 19.98
C GLY A 91 -4.29 3.36 20.48
N ASP A 92 -4.19 3.11 21.79
CA ASP A 92 -3.79 1.78 22.26
C ASP A 92 -4.78 0.69 21.78
N ILE A 93 -4.25 -0.50 21.51
CA ILE A 93 -5.05 -1.69 21.31
C ILE A 93 -5.39 -2.26 22.69
N VAL A 94 -6.65 -2.19 23.09
CA VAL A 94 -7.12 -2.81 24.34
C VAL A 94 -7.19 -4.31 24.15
N LEU A 95 -6.56 -5.08 25.05
CA LEU A 95 -6.53 -6.53 25.01
C LEU A 95 -7.36 -7.11 26.15
N ILE A 96 -8.34 -7.94 25.81
CA ILE A 96 -9.38 -8.41 26.73
C ILE A 96 -9.38 -9.93 26.82
N LYS A 97 -9.52 -10.44 28.04
CA LYS A 97 -9.90 -11.82 28.33
C LYS A 97 -11.35 -11.84 28.80
N THR A 98 -12.22 -12.42 27.99
CA THR A 98 -13.63 -12.64 28.34
C THR A 98 -13.78 -13.88 29.21
N SER A 99 -14.91 -14.01 29.90
CA SER A 99 -15.23 -15.17 30.73
C SER A 99 -15.45 -16.45 29.91
N SER A 100 -15.76 -16.34 28.62
CA SER A 100 -15.89 -17.49 27.70
C SER A 100 -14.55 -17.93 27.09
N ALA A 101 -13.45 -17.21 27.38
CA ALA A 101 -12.13 -17.56 26.88
C ALA A 101 -11.66 -18.93 27.41
N ALA A 102 -11.08 -19.75 26.54
CA ALA A 102 -10.39 -20.96 26.95
C ALA A 102 -9.30 -20.63 28.00
N SER A 103 -9.14 -21.50 28.99
CA SER A 103 -8.30 -21.25 30.18
C SER A 103 -6.83 -20.98 29.82
N ASN A 104 -6.34 -21.60 28.75
CA ASN A 104 -4.98 -21.48 28.22
C ASN A 104 -4.70 -20.20 27.43
N ARG A 105 -5.70 -19.34 27.19
CA ARG A 105 -5.52 -18.08 26.47
C ARG A 105 -5.19 -16.93 27.42
N ASN A 106 -4.30 -16.05 27.00
CA ASN A 106 -4.07 -14.78 27.68
C ASN A 106 -5.19 -13.81 27.36
N VAL A 107 -5.60 -13.75 26.08
CA VAL A 107 -6.58 -12.80 25.55
C VAL A 107 -7.38 -13.43 24.41
N ASN A 108 -8.64 -13.03 24.26
CA ASN A 108 -9.50 -13.53 23.17
C ASN A 108 -10.31 -12.44 22.49
N HIS A 109 -10.15 -11.19 22.91
CA HIS A 109 -10.78 -10.04 22.27
C HIS A 109 -9.84 -8.84 22.25
N ALA A 110 -10.03 -7.96 21.27
CA ALA A 110 -9.25 -6.76 21.12
C ALA A 110 -10.10 -5.62 20.53
N GLY A 111 -9.68 -4.38 20.80
CA GLY A 111 -10.31 -3.19 20.25
C GLY A 111 -9.35 -2.00 20.23
N LEU A 112 -9.82 -0.87 19.70
CA LEU A 112 -9.05 0.37 19.66
C LEU A 112 -9.55 1.33 20.74
N VAL A 113 -8.65 1.85 21.57
CA VAL A 113 -8.98 2.85 22.59
C VAL A 113 -9.18 4.21 21.91
N ILE A 114 -10.37 4.78 22.07
CA ILE A 114 -10.72 6.13 21.62
C ILE A 114 -10.17 7.15 22.63
N LYS A 115 -10.42 6.93 23.93
CA LYS A 115 -9.92 7.77 25.02
C LYS A 115 -10.01 7.07 26.37
N ARG A 116 -9.28 7.60 27.34
CA ARG A 116 -9.43 7.29 28.77
C ARG A 116 -10.30 8.35 29.45
N ASN A 117 -11.29 7.91 30.22
CA ASN A 117 -12.20 8.77 30.98
C ASN A 117 -11.64 9.09 32.37
N ASN A 118 -12.18 10.14 33.00
CA ASN A 118 -11.71 10.62 34.32
C ASN A 118 -11.93 9.59 35.45
N ASP A 119 -12.95 8.74 35.32
CA ASP A 119 -13.25 7.66 36.26
C ASP A 119 -12.34 6.42 36.07
N GLY A 120 -11.42 6.47 35.10
CA GLY A 120 -10.51 5.38 34.78
C GLY A 120 -11.10 4.32 33.84
N SER A 121 -12.33 4.50 33.35
CA SER A 121 -12.87 3.72 32.24
C SER A 121 -12.29 4.18 30.89
N TYR A 122 -12.54 3.42 29.83
CA TYR A 122 -12.02 3.66 28.48
C TYR A 122 -13.16 3.60 27.48
N ASP A 123 -13.26 4.60 26.62
CA ASP A 123 -14.11 4.49 25.44
C ASP A 123 -13.31 3.79 24.34
N THR A 124 -13.90 2.77 23.72
CA THR A 124 -13.28 1.89 22.74
C THR A 124 -14.19 1.72 21.53
N VAL A 125 -13.60 1.40 20.38
CA VAL A 125 -14.31 0.90 19.19
C VAL A 125 -13.78 -0.49 18.87
N GLU A 126 -14.69 -1.44 18.77
CA GLU A 126 -14.37 -2.88 18.77
C GLU A 126 -15.15 -3.56 17.65
N GLY A 127 -14.47 -4.32 16.80
CA GLY A 127 -15.11 -5.24 15.85
C GLY A 127 -15.55 -6.53 16.55
N ASN A 128 -16.35 -7.35 15.88
CA ASN A 128 -16.85 -8.63 16.40
C ASN A 128 -17.46 -8.53 17.81
N THR A 129 -18.24 -7.47 18.05
CA THR A 129 -18.80 -7.16 19.36
C THR A 129 -20.33 -7.21 19.32
N GLY A 130 -20.91 -7.94 20.27
CA GLY A 130 -22.36 -8.12 20.43
C GLY A 130 -22.85 -7.69 21.81
N GLY A 131 -24.07 -8.13 22.19
CA GLY A 131 -24.64 -7.86 23.52
C GLY A 131 -23.73 -8.32 24.67
N ASN A 132 -23.06 -9.46 24.47
CA ASN A 132 -21.88 -9.88 25.22
C ASN A 132 -20.61 -9.64 24.39
N ILE A 133 -19.51 -9.44 25.09
CA ILE A 133 -18.29 -8.74 24.64
C ILE A 133 -17.57 -9.40 23.47
N ALA A 134 -17.75 -10.71 23.29
CA ALA A 134 -17.17 -11.49 22.21
C ALA A 134 -18.20 -12.42 21.52
N ASP A 135 -19.50 -12.23 21.77
CA ASP A 135 -20.56 -13.07 21.20
C ASP A 135 -21.03 -12.55 19.82
N GLY A 136 -20.13 -11.85 19.10
CA GLY A 136 -20.25 -11.49 17.69
C GLY A 136 -21.32 -10.47 17.34
N GLY A 137 -21.23 -9.92 16.13
CA GLY A 137 -22.28 -9.08 15.58
C GLY A 137 -21.79 -7.90 14.77
N ALA A 138 -21.19 -6.89 15.43
CA ALA A 138 -20.92 -5.61 14.77
C ALA A 138 -19.69 -4.85 15.29
N VAL A 139 -19.33 -3.78 14.58
CA VAL A 139 -18.43 -2.73 15.08
C VAL A 139 -19.22 -1.87 16.05
N MET A 140 -18.79 -1.77 17.30
CA MET A 140 -19.51 -1.04 18.34
C MET A 140 -18.59 -0.13 19.16
N ARG A 141 -19.11 1.02 19.59
CA ARG A 141 -18.52 1.78 20.69
C ARG A 141 -18.86 1.14 22.03
N ARG A 142 -17.88 1.09 22.92
CA ARG A 142 -18.04 0.58 24.28
C ARG A 142 -17.34 1.49 25.28
N THR A 143 -17.89 1.59 26.48
CA THR A 143 -17.19 2.13 27.64
C THR A 143 -16.79 0.96 28.53
N ARG A 144 -15.49 0.78 28.74
CA ARG A 144 -14.89 -0.39 29.39
C ARG A 144 -14.20 0.01 30.69
N SER A 145 -14.51 -0.70 31.77
CA SER A 145 -13.72 -0.68 33.01
C SER A 145 -12.64 -1.78 32.96
N MET A 146 -11.63 -1.71 33.84
CA MET A 146 -10.58 -2.75 33.91
C MET A 146 -11.16 -4.15 34.18
N ASN A 147 -12.22 -4.24 34.97
CA ASN A 147 -13.00 -5.46 35.20
C ASN A 147 -14.47 -5.10 35.01
N GLY A 148 -15.17 -5.83 34.15
CA GLY A 148 -16.61 -5.65 33.96
C GLY A 148 -17.32 -7.00 33.87
N SER A 149 -18.62 -6.96 33.61
CA SER A 149 -19.42 -8.19 33.51
C SER A 149 -18.93 -9.06 32.35
N GLY A 150 -18.40 -10.24 32.65
CA GLY A 150 -17.94 -11.20 31.66
C GLY A 150 -16.58 -10.92 31.02
N TYR A 151 -15.77 -10.00 31.57
CA TYR A 151 -14.43 -9.73 31.03
C TYR A 151 -13.48 -9.04 32.01
N LYS A 152 -12.21 -9.11 31.67
CA LYS A 152 -11.12 -8.32 32.25
C LYS A 152 -10.26 -7.75 31.12
N ILE A 153 -9.91 -6.47 31.23
CA ILE A 153 -8.82 -5.88 30.43
C ILE A 153 -7.51 -6.43 30.99
N VAL A 154 -6.73 -7.08 30.13
CA VAL A 154 -5.45 -7.70 30.49
C VAL A 154 -4.33 -6.67 30.39
N ALA A 155 -4.27 -5.95 29.27
CA ALA A 155 -3.27 -4.94 28.99
C ALA A 155 -3.74 -4.00 27.88
N PHE A 156 -2.99 -2.92 27.71
CA PHE A 156 -3.08 -2.02 26.56
C PHE A 156 -1.79 -2.17 25.75
N ALA A 157 -1.90 -2.74 24.56
CA ALA A 157 -0.80 -2.79 23.61
C ALA A 157 -0.65 -1.42 22.95
N ARG A 158 0.55 -0.85 23.00
CA ARG A 158 0.82 0.48 22.45
C ARG A 158 1.67 0.37 21.18
N PRO A 159 1.06 0.51 20.00
CA PRO A 159 1.81 0.68 18.77
C PRO A 159 2.78 1.86 18.86
N THR A 160 3.91 1.73 18.17
CA THR A 160 4.85 2.84 18.02
C THR A 160 4.30 3.79 16.96
N TYR A 161 3.48 4.75 17.39
CA TYR A 161 2.98 5.86 16.56
C TYR A 161 4.07 6.90 16.27
N GLY A 162 5.33 6.46 16.10
CA GLY A 162 6.41 7.34 15.64
C GLY A 162 5.98 8.10 14.38
N ALA A 163 6.72 9.15 14.02
CA ALA A 163 6.46 9.88 12.77
C ALA A 163 6.14 8.86 11.68
N ILE A 164 4.95 8.96 11.07
CA ILE A 164 4.55 8.12 9.94
C ILE A 164 5.81 8.04 9.08
N GLU A 165 6.39 6.84 8.92
CA GLU A 165 7.50 6.69 7.98
C GLU A 165 6.98 7.36 6.71
N PRO A 166 7.59 8.50 6.29
CA PRO A 166 7.00 9.29 5.24
C PRO A 166 6.81 8.33 4.10
N MET A 167 5.56 8.22 3.66
CA MET A 167 5.20 7.42 2.50
C MET A 167 6.31 7.63 1.47
N GLU A 168 7.08 6.58 1.17
CA GLU A 168 8.31 6.73 0.41
C GLU A 168 7.92 7.02 -1.04
N GLU A 169 7.63 8.29 -1.28
CA GLU A 169 7.25 8.81 -2.57
C GLU A 169 8.49 8.75 -3.45
N ILE A 170 8.39 8.01 -4.53
CA ILE A 170 9.36 8.11 -5.61
C ILE A 170 9.07 9.44 -6.29
N ALA A 171 9.99 10.40 -6.14
CA ALA A 171 9.92 11.64 -6.90
C ALA A 171 10.00 11.31 -8.39
N ILE A 172 9.12 11.90 -9.20
CA ILE A 172 9.09 11.67 -10.65
C ILE A 172 8.91 12.97 -11.41
N SER A 173 9.15 12.90 -12.71
CA SER A 173 8.64 13.87 -13.68
C SER A 173 7.86 13.10 -14.73
N ALA A 174 6.54 13.24 -14.75
CA ALA A 174 5.69 12.51 -15.68
C ALA A 174 4.57 13.38 -16.26
N LYS A 175 4.48 13.40 -17.59
CA LYS A 175 3.32 13.92 -18.32
C LYS A 175 2.41 12.73 -18.63
N LEU A 176 1.28 12.65 -17.93
CA LEU A 176 0.36 11.52 -18.03
C LEU A 176 -0.98 11.95 -18.63
N THR A 177 -1.57 11.07 -19.41
CA THR A 177 -2.92 11.23 -19.97
C THR A 177 -3.88 10.27 -19.30
N VAL A 178 -5.04 10.77 -18.85
CA VAL A 178 -6.09 9.96 -18.24
C VAL A 178 -6.75 9.04 -19.29
N GLN A 179 -6.97 7.77 -18.93
CA GLN A 179 -7.48 6.70 -19.79
C GLN A 179 -8.83 6.11 -19.31
N GLY A 180 -9.63 6.91 -18.61
CA GLY A 180 -10.93 6.51 -18.07
C GLY A 180 -11.91 7.67 -17.89
N THR A 181 -13.18 7.33 -17.76
CA THR A 181 -14.28 8.28 -17.52
C THR A 181 -14.51 8.46 -16.03
N ASN A 182 -14.73 9.69 -15.57
CA ASN A 182 -15.03 10.01 -14.17
C ASN A 182 -13.99 9.48 -13.16
N VAL A 183 -12.71 9.51 -13.53
CA VAL A 183 -11.60 9.04 -12.68
C VAL A 183 -11.43 10.00 -11.50
N ASN A 184 -11.51 9.46 -10.29
CA ASN A 184 -11.41 10.25 -9.06
C ASN A 184 -9.97 10.74 -8.83
N VAL A 185 -9.84 12.03 -8.59
CA VAL A 185 -8.69 12.65 -7.94
C VAL A 185 -9.01 12.78 -6.47
N ARG A 186 -8.09 12.35 -5.60
CA ARG A 186 -8.34 12.20 -4.17
C ARG A 186 -7.35 12.99 -3.32
N THR A 187 -7.77 13.32 -2.11
CA THR A 187 -6.93 14.02 -1.12
C THR A 187 -5.80 13.15 -0.57
N SER A 188 -5.87 11.83 -0.72
CA SER A 188 -4.85 10.87 -0.30
C SER A 188 -4.87 9.64 -1.22
N PRO A 189 -3.76 8.89 -1.33
CA PRO A 189 -3.63 7.74 -2.22
C PRO A 189 -4.33 6.48 -1.69
N ASN A 190 -5.64 6.55 -1.47
CA ASN A 190 -6.48 5.40 -1.15
C ASN A 190 -7.92 5.63 -1.64
N THR A 191 -8.68 4.56 -1.82
CA THR A 191 -10.05 4.60 -2.37
C THR A 191 -11.10 5.19 -1.43
N ASN A 192 -10.78 5.34 -0.13
CA ASN A 192 -11.65 5.92 0.88
C ASN A 192 -11.42 7.44 1.07
N ALA A 193 -10.35 7.98 0.51
CA ALA A 193 -10.02 9.40 0.62
C ALA A 193 -11.04 10.26 -0.13
N SER A 194 -11.30 11.45 0.43
CA SER A 194 -12.23 12.42 -0.14
C SER A 194 -11.86 12.75 -1.58
N ILE A 195 -12.88 12.77 -2.46
CA ILE A 195 -12.73 13.10 -3.88
C ILE A 195 -12.59 14.62 -4.02
N VAL A 196 -11.49 15.07 -4.59
CA VAL A 196 -11.22 16.49 -4.92
C VAL A 196 -11.97 16.87 -6.20
N LYS A 197 -11.81 16.06 -7.24
CA LYS A 197 -12.46 16.25 -8.55
C LYS A 197 -12.48 14.95 -9.35
N LYS A 198 -13.11 14.99 -10.52
CA LYS A 198 -13.10 13.89 -11.48
C LYS A 198 -12.49 14.34 -12.79
N LEU A 199 -11.66 13.49 -13.39
CA LEU A 199 -11.06 13.69 -14.70
C LEU A 199 -11.63 12.67 -15.70
N ASN A 200 -11.63 13.03 -16.97
CA ASN A 200 -12.08 12.17 -18.06
C ASN A 200 -10.93 11.85 -19.00
N THR A 201 -11.15 10.85 -19.85
CA THR A 201 -10.19 10.40 -20.86
C THR A 201 -9.65 11.58 -21.68
N GLY A 202 -8.33 11.60 -21.89
CA GLY A 202 -7.64 12.66 -22.63
C GLY A 202 -7.21 13.85 -21.77
N ALA A 203 -7.66 13.96 -20.52
CA ALA A 203 -7.12 14.96 -19.60
C ALA A 203 -5.63 14.70 -19.34
N GLU A 204 -4.80 15.73 -19.44
CA GLU A 204 -3.37 15.66 -19.14
C GLU A 204 -3.08 16.12 -17.71
N ILE A 205 -2.16 15.44 -17.03
CA ILE A 205 -1.65 15.80 -15.70
C ILE A 205 -0.12 15.81 -15.69
N GLN A 206 0.46 16.65 -14.84
CA GLN A 206 1.90 16.69 -14.56
C GLN A 206 2.14 16.09 -13.18
N ALA A 207 2.48 14.81 -13.12
CA ALA A 207 2.72 14.11 -11.87
C ALA A 207 4.16 14.33 -11.38
N SER A 208 4.29 14.58 -10.08
CA SER A 208 5.55 14.92 -9.40
C SER A 208 6.06 13.82 -8.47
N SER A 209 5.21 12.88 -8.09
CA SER A 209 5.61 11.69 -7.34
C SER A 209 4.68 10.51 -7.59
N ARG A 210 5.15 9.31 -7.24
CA ARG A 210 4.35 8.09 -7.22
C ARG A 210 4.60 7.27 -5.97
N VAL A 211 3.62 6.46 -5.61
CA VAL A 211 3.69 5.50 -4.51
C VAL A 211 2.93 4.22 -4.89
N LEU A 212 3.37 3.09 -4.35
CA LEU A 212 2.64 1.83 -4.38
C LEU A 212 2.19 1.50 -2.95
N ILE A 213 0.88 1.54 -2.69
CA ILE A 213 0.31 1.29 -1.35
C ILE A 213 -0.49 0.00 -1.41
N ASN A 214 -0.04 -1.04 -0.71
CA ASN A 214 -0.69 -2.35 -0.70
C ASN A 214 -0.92 -2.92 -2.13
N GLY A 215 -0.03 -2.61 -3.07
CA GLY A 215 -0.15 -3.00 -4.48
C GLY A 215 -0.96 -2.04 -5.35
N ASP A 216 -1.65 -1.05 -4.77
CA ASP A 216 -2.36 -0.02 -5.53
C ASP A 216 -1.39 1.10 -5.94
N PRO A 217 -1.28 1.39 -7.26
CA PRO A 217 -0.42 2.43 -7.75
C PRO A 217 -1.11 3.79 -7.68
N TRP A 218 -0.39 4.81 -7.24
CA TRP A 218 -0.88 6.18 -7.15
C TRP A 218 0.15 7.17 -7.66
N PHE A 219 -0.33 8.17 -8.38
CA PHE A 219 0.44 9.33 -8.84
C PHE A 219 -0.09 10.59 -8.17
N HIS A 220 0.82 11.42 -7.69
CA HIS A 220 0.50 12.71 -7.11
C HIS A 220 0.80 13.81 -8.11
N PHE A 221 -0.11 14.77 -8.19
CA PHE A 221 0.04 16.01 -8.94
C PHE A 221 -0.60 17.16 -8.16
N SER A 222 -0.57 18.38 -8.71
CA SER A 222 -0.99 19.60 -8.01
C SER A 222 -2.38 19.55 -7.37
N ASP A 223 -3.32 18.79 -7.92
CA ASP A 223 -4.69 18.71 -7.41
C ASP A 223 -4.96 17.50 -6.50
N GLY A 224 -3.96 16.63 -6.30
CA GLY A 224 -4.05 15.46 -5.43
C GLY A 224 -3.61 14.15 -6.11
N TRP A 225 -4.22 13.05 -5.68
CA TRP A 225 -3.82 11.69 -6.02
C TRP A 225 -4.75 11.04 -7.02
N ILE A 226 -4.20 10.43 -8.06
CA ILE A 226 -4.91 9.63 -9.06
C ILE A 226 -4.36 8.22 -9.09
N SER A 227 -5.21 7.22 -9.28
CA SER A 227 -4.75 5.84 -9.39
C SER A 227 -4.00 5.62 -10.70
N GLY A 228 -2.84 4.96 -10.61
CA GLY A 228 -2.01 4.54 -11.73
C GLY A 228 -2.72 3.61 -12.72
N ASN A 229 -3.82 2.99 -12.31
CA ASN A 229 -4.65 2.14 -13.18
C ASN A 229 -5.36 2.92 -14.29
N TYR A 230 -5.45 4.24 -14.20
CA TYR A 230 -6.23 5.08 -15.12
C TYR A 230 -5.39 6.12 -15.87
N VAL A 231 -4.07 5.96 -15.92
CA VAL A 231 -3.15 6.90 -16.58
C VAL A 231 -2.28 6.17 -17.59
N GLN A 232 -1.77 6.92 -18.56
CA GLN A 232 -0.80 6.45 -19.54
C GLN A 232 0.22 7.55 -19.83
N GLY A 233 1.49 7.19 -20.01
CA GLY A 233 2.52 8.12 -20.45
C GLY A 233 3.91 7.76 -19.97
N TRP A 234 4.86 8.62 -20.32
CA TRP A 234 6.25 8.51 -19.88
C TRP A 234 6.39 8.96 -18.42
N VAL A 235 7.13 8.16 -17.67
CA VAL A 235 7.49 8.44 -16.28
C VAL A 235 9.00 8.40 -16.14
N LYS A 236 9.57 9.48 -15.63
CA LYS A 236 10.98 9.57 -15.24
C LYS A 236 11.10 9.40 -13.72
N ASP A 237 11.57 8.25 -13.28
CA ASP A 237 11.75 7.99 -11.85
C ASP A 237 12.96 8.71 -11.27
N TYR A 238 12.85 9.14 -10.03
CA TYR A 238 13.86 9.88 -9.26
C TYR A 238 14.37 11.16 -9.93
N ASN A 239 13.62 11.65 -10.93
CA ASN A 239 14.00 12.78 -11.78
C ASN A 239 15.35 12.63 -12.51
N ASP A 240 15.92 11.43 -12.59
CA ASP A 240 17.17 11.19 -13.32
C ASP A 240 16.94 10.76 -14.76
N ASN A 241 17.93 11.00 -15.63
CA ASN A 241 17.77 10.73 -17.06
C ASN A 241 17.93 9.24 -17.43
N ASN A 242 18.10 8.35 -16.45
CA ASN A 242 18.47 6.96 -16.70
C ASN A 242 17.36 5.96 -16.34
N ARG A 243 16.25 6.44 -15.77
CA ARG A 243 15.12 5.60 -15.31
C ARG A 243 13.80 6.06 -15.91
N TRP A 244 13.73 6.01 -17.23
CA TRP A 244 12.50 6.22 -17.98
C TRP A 244 11.74 4.91 -18.14
N TRP A 245 10.43 4.95 -17.92
CA TRP A 245 9.53 3.85 -18.21
C TRP A 245 8.20 4.39 -18.75
N TYR A 246 7.40 3.51 -19.35
CA TYR A 246 6.13 3.89 -19.94
C TYR A 246 4.99 3.14 -19.28
N VAL A 247 4.06 3.87 -18.65
CA VAL A 247 2.86 3.29 -18.04
C VAL A 247 1.71 3.30 -19.04
N GLU A 248 0.94 2.22 -19.05
CA GLU A 248 -0.31 2.05 -19.77
C GLU A 248 -1.46 1.84 -18.79
N LYS A 249 -2.69 1.98 -19.31
CA LYS A 249 -3.92 1.74 -18.55
C LYS A 249 -3.87 0.37 -17.86
N GLY A 250 -4.33 0.33 -16.61
CA GLY A 250 -4.23 -0.85 -15.75
C GLY A 250 -2.87 -1.01 -15.08
N TYR A 251 -2.03 0.03 -15.11
CA TYR A 251 -0.68 0.02 -14.56
C TYR A 251 0.20 -1.10 -15.15
N ILE A 252 0.00 -1.32 -16.45
CA ILE A 252 0.78 -2.24 -17.28
C ILE A 252 1.94 -1.44 -17.86
N TYR A 253 3.11 -2.05 -18.01
CA TYR A 253 4.27 -1.41 -18.60
C TYR A 253 5.19 -2.45 -19.26
N PRO A 254 5.92 -2.06 -20.32
CA PRO A 254 6.69 -3.00 -21.12
C PRO A 254 7.89 -3.56 -20.34
N LYS A 255 8.20 -4.83 -20.54
CA LYS A 255 9.34 -5.51 -19.90
C LYS A 255 9.96 -6.53 -20.83
N SER A 256 11.29 -6.49 -20.96
CA SER A 256 12.03 -7.44 -21.82
C SER A 256 11.47 -7.49 -23.25
N GLU A 257 11.12 -6.34 -23.81
CA GLU A 257 10.44 -6.24 -25.10
C GLU A 257 10.80 -4.96 -25.87
N TRP A 258 10.66 -5.03 -27.19
CA TRP A 258 10.57 -3.86 -28.06
C TRP A 258 9.13 -3.41 -28.18
N LYS A 259 8.88 -2.10 -28.09
CA LYS A 259 7.53 -1.53 -28.19
C LYS A 259 7.51 -0.24 -28.99
N THR A 260 6.54 -0.16 -29.90
CA THR A 260 6.23 1.07 -30.63
C THR A 260 5.32 1.97 -29.78
N ILE A 261 5.78 3.18 -29.47
CA ILE A 261 5.03 4.21 -28.74
C ILE A 261 5.02 5.47 -29.60
N ALA A 262 3.82 5.96 -29.95
CA ALA A 262 3.64 7.15 -30.79
C ALA A 262 4.46 7.12 -32.12
N GLY A 263 4.58 5.93 -32.73
CA GLY A 263 5.28 5.73 -34.00
C GLY A 263 6.81 5.64 -33.91
N LYS A 264 7.36 5.60 -32.69
CA LYS A 264 8.79 5.38 -32.42
C LYS A 264 8.97 4.05 -31.70
N ASP A 265 10.06 3.35 -31.98
CA ASP A 265 10.37 2.06 -31.34
C ASP A 265 11.34 2.25 -30.19
N TYR A 266 11.06 1.56 -29.09
CA TYR A 266 11.78 1.63 -27.83
C TYR A 266 12.05 0.21 -27.31
N CYS A 267 13.17 0.01 -26.62
CA CYS A 267 13.50 -1.29 -26.02
C CYS A 267 13.53 -1.19 -24.49
N PHE A 268 12.86 -2.12 -23.81
CA PHE A 268 12.75 -2.14 -22.36
C PHE A 268 13.45 -3.37 -21.78
N GLY A 269 14.20 -3.16 -20.69
CA GLY A 269 14.84 -4.23 -19.93
C GLY A 269 13.85 -5.00 -19.04
N PRO A 270 14.30 -6.07 -18.36
CA PRO A 270 13.48 -6.82 -17.39
C PRO A 270 13.11 -5.99 -16.15
N ASP A 271 13.87 -4.94 -15.87
CA ASP A 271 13.57 -3.92 -14.85
C ASP A 271 12.44 -2.96 -15.25
N GLY A 272 11.98 -3.01 -16.51
CA GLY A 272 10.92 -2.17 -17.05
C GLY A 272 11.36 -0.76 -17.44
N TYR A 273 12.65 -0.46 -17.33
CA TYR A 273 13.22 0.80 -17.79
C TYR A 273 13.65 0.71 -19.25
N LEU A 274 13.68 1.88 -19.88
CA LEU A 274 14.11 2.11 -21.25
C LEU A 274 15.63 2.03 -21.36
N PHE A 275 16.12 1.27 -22.35
CA PHE A 275 17.52 1.38 -22.77
C PHE A 275 17.76 2.70 -23.49
N VAL A 276 18.80 3.42 -23.09
CA VAL A 276 19.21 4.70 -23.67
C VAL A 276 20.69 4.67 -24.05
N GLU A 277 21.05 5.40 -25.09
CA GLU A 277 22.43 5.64 -25.57
C GLU A 277 23.28 4.36 -25.65
N CYS A 278 22.75 3.31 -26.29
CA CYS A 278 23.44 2.03 -26.37
C CYS A 278 23.11 1.23 -27.63
N TYR A 279 23.95 0.22 -27.88
CA TYR A 279 23.72 -0.79 -28.91
C TYR A 279 23.03 -2.00 -28.31
N ILE A 280 21.96 -2.48 -28.93
CA ILE A 280 21.19 -3.64 -28.51
C ILE A 280 21.28 -4.73 -29.57
N LYS A 281 21.79 -5.90 -29.20
CA LYS A 281 21.95 -7.02 -30.13
C LYS A 281 20.60 -7.53 -30.63
N SER A 282 20.51 -7.75 -31.94
CA SER A 282 19.38 -8.41 -32.58
C SER A 282 19.26 -9.86 -32.14
N GLU A 283 18.03 -10.34 -31.95
CA GLU A 283 17.77 -11.75 -31.68
C GLU A 283 17.81 -12.62 -32.94
N VAL A 284 17.72 -12.01 -34.12
CA VAL A 284 17.52 -12.73 -35.39
C VAL A 284 18.76 -12.77 -36.27
N ASN A 285 19.70 -11.85 -36.07
CA ASN A 285 20.90 -11.75 -36.90
C ASN A 285 22.07 -11.12 -36.11
N SER A 286 23.20 -10.90 -36.78
CA SER A 286 24.41 -10.36 -36.16
C SER A 286 24.41 -8.83 -36.02
N ASN A 287 23.30 -8.14 -36.30
CA ASN A 287 23.23 -6.67 -36.17
C ASN A 287 23.01 -6.26 -34.71
N TYR A 288 23.41 -5.02 -34.44
CA TYR A 288 23.13 -4.27 -33.23
C TYR A 288 22.33 -3.03 -33.61
N TYR A 289 21.23 -2.81 -32.90
CA TYR A 289 20.34 -1.66 -33.05
C TYR A 289 20.80 -0.54 -32.13
N TRP A 290 20.92 0.68 -32.66
CA TRP A 290 21.24 1.85 -31.84
C TRP A 290 19.97 2.49 -31.29
N VAL A 291 19.96 2.77 -29.99
CA VAL A 291 18.98 3.66 -29.34
C VAL A 291 19.68 4.94 -28.87
N ASP A 292 19.08 6.10 -29.13
CA ASP A 292 19.63 7.40 -28.75
C ASP A 292 19.43 7.73 -27.25
N ASP A 293 19.76 8.96 -26.84
CA ASP A 293 19.62 9.45 -25.47
C ASP A 293 18.16 9.57 -25.00
N ASP A 294 17.22 9.66 -25.94
CA ASP A 294 15.77 9.53 -25.70
C ASP A 294 15.29 8.06 -25.75
N GLY A 295 16.21 7.11 -25.97
CA GLY A 295 15.96 5.67 -26.10
C GLY A 295 15.22 5.27 -27.38
N VAL A 296 15.16 6.15 -28.37
CA VAL A 296 14.49 5.92 -29.65
C VAL A 296 15.41 5.09 -30.54
N TYR A 297 14.86 4.04 -31.16
CA TYR A 297 15.56 3.27 -32.19
C TYR A 297 15.87 4.12 -33.43
N MET A 298 17.13 4.05 -33.88
CA MET A 298 17.63 4.82 -35.01
C MET A 298 18.28 3.91 -36.05
N SER A 299 17.47 3.46 -37.02
CA SER A 299 17.88 2.47 -38.03
C SER A 299 19.12 2.86 -38.85
N GLN A 300 19.40 4.16 -39.02
CA GLN A 300 20.57 4.63 -39.77
C GLN A 300 21.91 4.34 -39.09
N TYR A 301 21.91 3.92 -37.82
CA TYR A 301 23.11 3.61 -37.04
C TYR A 301 23.27 2.12 -36.74
N ASP A 302 22.45 1.26 -37.34
CA ASP A 302 22.57 -0.19 -37.22
C ASP A 302 23.93 -0.67 -37.74
N THR A 303 24.51 -1.64 -37.04
CA THR A 303 25.87 -2.11 -37.33
C THR A 303 26.08 -3.56 -36.93
N THR A 304 27.01 -4.25 -37.57
CA THR A 304 27.51 -5.56 -37.11
C THR A 304 28.75 -5.43 -36.21
N THR A 305 29.31 -4.23 -36.11
CA THR A 305 30.51 -3.90 -35.32
C THR A 305 30.23 -2.66 -34.47
N PRO A 306 29.60 -2.81 -33.29
CA PRO A 306 29.23 -1.69 -32.44
C PRO A 306 30.46 -0.96 -31.89
N ASP A 307 30.36 0.36 -31.76
CA ASP A 307 31.39 1.17 -31.09
C ASP A 307 31.37 0.87 -29.59
N ARG A 308 32.42 0.20 -29.11
CA ARG A 308 32.54 -0.27 -27.72
C ARG A 308 32.81 0.86 -26.71
N LYS A 309 32.87 2.12 -27.15
CA LYS A 309 32.80 3.26 -26.22
C LYS A 309 31.42 3.41 -25.60
N TYR A 310 30.38 2.95 -26.30
CA TYR A 310 29.02 2.88 -25.78
C TYR A 310 28.74 1.50 -25.20
N ARG A 311 27.70 1.42 -24.38
CA ARG A 311 27.21 0.14 -23.86
C ARG A 311 26.75 -0.74 -25.03
N VAL A 312 27.12 -2.02 -24.97
CA VAL A 312 26.61 -3.07 -25.86
C VAL A 312 25.80 -4.04 -25.00
N VAL A 313 24.50 -4.10 -25.25
CA VAL A 313 23.55 -5.02 -24.62
C VAL A 313 23.49 -6.26 -25.50
N GLU A 314 23.99 -7.38 -24.99
CA GLU A 314 24.04 -8.65 -25.70
C GLU A 314 22.70 -9.39 -25.64
N ASN A 315 21.92 -9.19 -24.56
CA ASN A 315 20.57 -9.73 -24.42
C ASN A 315 19.67 -8.83 -23.55
N TYR A 316 18.85 -8.02 -24.22
CA TYR A 316 17.94 -7.07 -23.58
C TYR A 316 16.87 -7.72 -22.69
N LYS A 317 16.60 -9.02 -22.86
CA LYS A 317 15.62 -9.73 -22.03
C LYS A 317 16.14 -10.07 -20.65
N THR A 318 17.46 -10.11 -20.49
CA THR A 318 18.13 -10.54 -19.25
C THR A 318 19.02 -9.46 -18.63
N GLU A 319 19.39 -8.44 -19.39
CA GLU A 319 20.19 -7.32 -18.90
C GLU A 319 19.29 -6.15 -18.51
N ASN A 320 19.46 -5.61 -17.30
CA ASN A 320 18.72 -4.42 -16.86
C ASN A 320 19.09 -3.21 -17.71
N ALA A 321 18.12 -2.37 -18.04
CA ALA A 321 18.38 -1.10 -18.70
C ALA A 321 19.12 -0.14 -17.75
N TYR A 322 18.67 -0.06 -16.50
CA TYR A 322 19.37 0.70 -15.46
C TYR A 322 20.53 -0.10 -14.85
N GLN A 323 21.75 0.47 -14.88
CA GLN A 323 22.95 -0.19 -14.35
C GLN A 323 23.43 0.37 -12.99
N GLY A 324 22.69 1.31 -12.39
CA GLY A 324 23.21 2.07 -11.26
C GLY A 324 24.32 3.06 -11.67
N TYR A 325 24.72 3.95 -10.76
CA TYR A 325 25.91 4.77 -10.96
C TYR A 325 27.15 3.87 -10.91
N SER A 326 27.58 3.35 -12.06
CA SER A 326 28.95 2.91 -12.23
C SER A 326 29.78 4.16 -12.50
N GLY A 327 30.34 4.74 -11.44
CA GLY A 327 31.27 5.86 -11.54
C GLY A 327 32.52 5.46 -12.31
N TYR A 328 32.49 5.54 -13.64
CA TYR A 328 33.69 5.61 -14.45
C TYR A 328 34.04 7.08 -14.63
N VAL A 329 34.94 7.54 -13.75
CA VAL A 329 35.75 8.73 -13.95
C VAL A 329 36.63 8.47 -15.16
N PHE A 330 36.23 8.93 -16.34
CA PHE A 330 37.19 9.22 -17.40
C PHE A 330 37.67 10.66 -17.20
N SER A 331 38.69 10.81 -16.36
CA SER A 331 39.56 11.98 -16.43
C SER A 331 40.31 11.91 -17.76
N HIS A 332 40.11 12.91 -18.62
CA HIS A 332 41.12 13.31 -19.60
C HIS A 332 42.00 14.38 -18.99
#